data_AF-A0A842RIV5-F1
#
_entry.id   AF-A0A842RIV5-F1
#
_cell.length_a   1.000
_cell.length_b   1.000
_cell.length_c   1.000
_cell.angle_alpha   90.00
_cell.angle_beta   90.00
_cell.angle_gamma   90.00
#
_symmetry.space_group_name_H-M   'P 1'
#
loop_
_entity.id
_entity.type
_entity.pdbx_description
1 polymer ?
#
loop_
_entity_poly.entity_id
_entity_poly.type
_entity_poly.pdbx_seq_one_letter_code
_entity_poly.pdbx_strand_id
1 'polypeptide(L)'
;MKDFPLERDCFDLIYSHLGLQYFTWERTCALFELIFRPLKPRGWLAFSVKTTNDPKYGHGTLIEEDMYSHKNHIRHFMSNKKYNIA
;
A
#
# COMPACT_ATOMS: atom_id res chain seq x y z
N MET A 1 -1.16 -0.22 19.00
CA MET A 1 -2.07 -0.89 18.05
C MET A 1 -2.46 -2.20 18.69
N LYS A 2 -3.75 -2.40 18.97
CA LYS A 2 -4.29 -3.55 19.71
C LYS A 2 -4.58 -4.67 18.71
N ASP A 3 -4.06 -5.87 18.97
CA ASP A 3 -4.26 -7.16 18.32
C ASP A 3 -4.72 -7.15 16.85
N PHE A 4 -3.80 -7.37 15.92
CA PHE A 4 -4.15 -7.78 14.55
C PHE A 4 -4.61 -9.24 14.62
N PRO A 5 -5.89 -9.55 14.37
CA PRO A 5 -6.53 -10.82 14.75
C PRO A 5 -6.18 -12.00 13.82
N LEU A 6 -5.14 -11.86 12.99
CA LEU A 6 -4.73 -12.90 12.06
C LEU A 6 -3.62 -13.74 12.67
N GLU A 7 -3.84 -15.05 12.69
CA GLU A 7 -2.82 -16.03 13.05
C GLU A 7 -1.61 -15.93 12.10
N ARG A 8 -0.43 -16.34 12.57
CA ARG A 8 0.75 -16.40 11.72
C ARG A 8 0.59 -17.52 10.68
N ASP A 9 1.23 -17.35 9.53
CA ASP A 9 1.39 -18.41 8.52
C ASP A 9 0.07 -19.09 8.10
N CYS A 10 -1.02 -18.34 7.99
CA CYS A 10 -2.35 -18.88 7.68
C CYS A 10 -2.79 -18.64 6.23
N PHE A 11 -2.14 -17.74 5.47
CA PHE A 11 -2.46 -17.47 4.07
C PHE A 11 -1.34 -17.87 3.10
N ASP A 12 -1.71 -18.50 1.99
CA ASP A 12 -0.82 -18.77 0.84
C ASP A 12 -0.74 -17.56 -0.11
N LEU A 13 -1.80 -16.73 -0.15
CA LEU A 13 -1.89 -15.52 -0.96
C LEU A 13 -2.64 -14.43 -0.19
N ILE A 14 -2.07 -13.23 -0.15
CA ILE A 14 -2.76 -12.01 0.25
C ILE A 14 -2.88 -11.12 -0.99
N TYR A 15 -4.09 -10.62 -1.25
CA TYR A 15 -4.38 -9.76 -2.38
C TYR A 15 -5.00 -8.43 -1.94
N SER A 16 -4.49 -7.32 -2.46
CA SER A 16 -5.08 -5.98 -2.25
C SER A 16 -5.25 -5.25 -3.57
N HIS A 17 -6.51 -5.00 -3.97
CA HIS A 17 -6.80 -4.21 -5.16
C HIS A 17 -7.01 -2.75 -4.77
N LEU A 18 -6.06 -1.88 -5.12
CA LEU A 18 -6.14 -0.42 -4.91
C LEU A 18 -6.36 -0.01 -3.43
N GLY A 19 -6.10 -0.90 -2.47
CA GLY A 19 -6.34 -0.67 -1.05
C GLY A 19 -5.15 -0.04 -0.31
N LEU A 20 -3.92 -0.27 -0.78
CA LEU A 20 -2.71 0.20 -0.10
C LEU A 20 -2.38 1.68 -0.39
N GLN A 21 -3.01 2.30 -1.38
CA GLN A 21 -2.74 3.68 -1.79
C GLN A 21 -3.39 4.76 -0.90
N TYR A 22 -4.10 4.39 0.17
CA TYR A 22 -4.78 5.35 1.05
C TYR A 22 -3.94 5.75 2.26
N PHE A 23 -2.76 5.16 2.40
CA PHE A 23 -1.90 5.33 3.55
C PHE A 23 -0.69 6.19 3.21
N THR A 24 -0.21 6.94 4.20
CA THR A 24 1.09 7.60 4.09
C THR A 24 2.19 6.56 3.93
N TRP A 25 3.39 6.98 3.51
CA TRP A 25 4.53 6.07 3.39
C TRP A 25 4.82 5.33 4.70
N GLU A 26 4.92 6.06 5.81
CA GLU A 26 5.16 5.50 7.15
C GLU A 26 4.10 4.43 7.51
N ARG A 27 2.83 4.72 7.25
CA ARG A 27 1.72 3.79 7.51
C ARG A 27 1.74 2.59 6.58
N THR A 28 2.14 2.78 5.33
CA THR A 28 2.30 1.71 4.35
C THR A 28 3.38 0.74 4.83
N CYS A 29 4.57 1.21 5.24
CA CYS A 29 5.61 0.35 5.80
C CYS A 29 5.12 -0.48 7.00
N ALA A 30 4.45 0.18 7.96
CA ALA A 30 3.88 -0.51 9.12
C ALA A 30 2.80 -1.55 8.73
N LEU A 31 2.01 -1.29 7.68
CA LEU A 31 1.03 -2.25 7.17
C LEU A 31 1.70 -3.46 6.52
N PHE A 32 2.81 -3.29 5.81
CA PHE A 32 3.53 -4.42 5.21
C PHE A 32 4.00 -5.40 6.29
N GLU A 33 4.48 -4.93 7.44
CA GLU A 33 4.81 -5.81 8.58
C GLU A 33 3.60 -6.63 9.06
N LEU A 34 2.42 -6.00 9.10
CA LEU A 34 1.17 -6.66 9.48
C LEU A 34 0.65 -7.63 8.41
N ILE A 35 0.89 -7.33 7.13
CA ILE A 35 0.52 -8.18 5.98
C ILE A 35 1.42 -9.40 5.88
N PHE A 36 2.73 -9.25 6.14
CA PHE A 36 3.66 -10.38 6.07
C PHE A 36 3.49 -11.36 7.23
N ARG A 37 3.05 -10.90 8.41
CA ARG A 37 2.86 -11.77 9.58
C ARG A 37 1.97 -13.00 9.34
N PRO A 38 0.76 -12.88 8.74
CA PRO A 38 -0.10 -14.03 8.47
C PRO A 38 0.19 -14.73 7.14
N LEU A 39 1.13 -14.23 6.34
CA LEU A 39 1.55 -14.87 5.09
C LEU A 39 2.50 -16.02 5.41
N LYS A 40 2.21 -17.22 4.88
CA LYS A 40 3.09 -18.39 5.02
C LYS A 40 4.49 -18.11 4.44
N PRO A 41 5.52 -18.85 4.90
CA PRO A 41 6.79 -18.90 4.18
C PRO A 41 6.53 -19.28 2.71
N ARG A 42 7.07 -18.48 1.78
CA ARG A 42 6.86 -18.61 0.31
C ARG A 42 5.44 -18.31 -0.18
N GLY A 43 4.57 -17.75 0.67
CA GLY A 43 3.30 -17.19 0.25
C GLY A 43 3.52 -15.93 -0.60
N TRP A 44 2.48 -15.54 -1.32
CA TRP A 44 2.51 -14.39 -2.23
C TRP A 44 1.73 -13.21 -1.66
N LEU A 45 2.30 -12.02 -1.80
CA LEU A 45 1.57 -10.77 -1.69
C LEU A 45 1.41 -10.19 -3.10
N ALA A 46 0.18 -10.08 -3.58
CA ALA A 46 -0.15 -9.39 -4.82
C ALA A 46 -0.95 -8.13 -4.52
N PHE A 47 -0.60 -7.01 -5.12
CA PHE A 47 -1.38 -5.79 -4.93
C PHE A 47 -1.35 -4.89 -6.16
N SER A 48 -2.38 -4.06 -6.28
CA SER A 48 -2.43 -2.99 -7.25
C SER A 48 -2.50 -1.64 -6.55
N VAL A 49 -1.79 -0.67 -7.12
CA VAL A 49 -1.71 0.72 -6.65
C VAL A 49 -1.65 1.63 -7.87
N LYS A 50 -2.03 2.90 -7.68
CA LYS A 50 -1.81 3.91 -8.71
C LYS A 50 -0.34 4.26 -8.76
N THR A 51 0.19 4.50 -9.95
CA THR A 51 1.59 4.89 -10.14
C THR A 51 1.70 6.37 -10.46
N THR A 52 2.88 6.96 -10.34
CA THR A 52 3.14 8.35 -10.76
C THR A 52 2.96 8.58 -12.27
N ASN A 53 2.74 7.52 -13.07
CA ASN A 53 2.37 7.60 -14.48
C ASN A 53 0.85 7.67 -14.70
N ASP A 54 0.04 7.58 -13.64
CA ASP A 54 -1.42 7.71 -13.75
C ASP A 54 -1.79 9.15 -14.16
N PRO A 55 -2.75 9.35 -15.09
CA PRO A 55 -3.15 10.68 -15.55
C PRO A 55 -3.67 11.63 -14.46
N LYS A 56 -3.98 11.11 -13.26
CA LYS A 56 -4.43 11.90 -12.11
C LYS A 56 -3.30 12.25 -11.14
N TYR A 57 -2.06 11.86 -11.43
CA TYR A 57 -0.90 12.24 -10.64
C TYR A 57 -0.77 13.78 -10.61
N GLY A 58 -0.46 14.34 -9.43
CA GLY A 58 -0.40 15.80 -9.26
C GLY A 58 -1.75 16.51 -9.08
N HIS A 59 -2.88 15.81 -9.21
CA HIS A 59 -4.19 16.44 -9.10
C HIS A 59 -4.69 16.50 -7.65
N GLY A 60 -4.99 17.71 -7.18
CA GLY A 60 -5.57 17.97 -5.87
C GLY A 60 -4.60 18.66 -4.92
N THR A 61 -4.95 18.64 -3.64
CA THR A 61 -4.10 19.21 -2.57
C THR A 61 -3.04 18.19 -2.19
N LEU A 62 -1.77 18.60 -2.26
CA LEU A 62 -0.63 17.78 -1.80
C LEU A 62 -0.76 17.50 -0.29
N ILE A 63 -0.58 16.24 0.11
CA ILE A 63 -0.54 15.80 1.51
C ILE A 63 0.90 15.50 1.90
N GLU A 64 1.56 14.64 1.13
CA GLU A 64 2.99 14.32 1.21
C GLU A 64 3.51 14.04 -0.20
N GLU A 65 4.81 13.76 -0.34
CA GLU A 65 5.40 13.42 -1.64
C GLU A 65 4.63 12.28 -2.31
N ASP A 66 4.22 12.50 -3.56
CA ASP A 66 3.39 11.59 -4.36
C ASP A 66 1.97 11.30 -3.81
N MET A 67 1.48 12.05 -2.82
CA MET A 67 0.16 11.82 -2.21
C MET A 67 -0.73 13.07 -2.29
N TYR A 68 -1.94 12.90 -2.84
CA TYR A 68 -2.85 14.01 -3.12
C TYR A 68 -4.29 13.70 -2.66
N SER A 69 -4.98 14.74 -2.18
CA SER A 69 -6.42 14.73 -1.92
C SER A 69 -7.18 15.48 -3.01
N HIS A 70 -8.11 14.81 -3.68
CA HIS A 70 -9.00 15.44 -4.66
C HIS A 70 -10.43 14.96 -4.46
N LYS A 71 -11.37 15.89 -4.19
CA LYS A 71 -12.78 15.59 -3.92
C LYS A 71 -12.97 14.52 -2.83
N ASN A 72 -12.28 14.68 -1.71
CA ASN A 72 -12.25 13.72 -0.59
C ASN A 72 -11.68 12.32 -0.93
N HIS A 73 -11.09 12.13 -2.10
CA HIS A 73 -10.31 10.94 -2.41
C HIS A 73 -8.82 11.22 -2.22
N ILE A 74 -8.24 10.51 -1.26
CA ILE A 74 -6.80 10.49 -1.02
C ILE A 74 -6.18 9.38 -1.85
N ARG A 75 -5.07 9.67 -2.53
CA ARG A 75 -4.29 8.67 -3.28
C ARG A 75 -2.81 8.96 -3.13
N HIS A 76 -2.08 7.94 -2.70
CA HIS A 76 -0.64 7.84 -2.76
C HIS A 76 -0.26 7.12 -4.06
N PHE A 77 0.43 7.83 -4.94
CA PHE A 77 0.92 7.30 -6.21
C PHE A 77 2.31 6.69 -6.02
N MET A 78 2.49 5.44 -6.44
CA MET A 78 3.74 4.72 -6.24
C MET A 78 4.69 4.89 -7.43
N SER A 79 6.00 4.89 -7.18
CA SER A 79 7.03 4.95 -8.24
C SER A 79 8.11 3.89 -8.04
N ASN A 80 8.57 3.27 -9.13
CA ASN A 80 9.61 2.23 -9.05
C ASN A 80 10.94 2.76 -8.48
N LYS A 81 11.21 4.05 -8.62
CA LYS A 81 12.44 4.70 -8.13
C LYS A 81 12.52 4.75 -6.61
N LYS A 82 11.37 4.82 -5.94
CA LYS A 82 11.29 5.04 -4.49
C LYS A 82 11.26 3.74 -3.71
N TYR A 83 10.86 2.63 -4.34
CA TYR A 83 10.41 1.45 -3.60
C TYR A 83 11.19 0.14 -3.82
N ASN A 84 12.16 0.06 -4.76
CA ASN A 84 12.91 -1.18 -5.06
C ASN A 84 12.01 -2.44 -5.07
N ILE A 85 10.79 -2.29 -5.60
CA ILE A 85 9.85 -3.40 -5.75
C ILE A 85 10.23 -4.07 -7.08
N ALA A 86 11.03 -5.12 -6.98
CA ALA A 86 11.35 -6.05 -8.06
C ALA A 86 10.56 -7.35 -7.88
#